data_AF-A0A494XM55-F1
#
_entry.id   AF-A0A494XM55-F1
#
_cell.length_a   1.000
_cell.length_b   1.000
_cell.length_c   1.000
_cell.angle_alpha   90.00
_cell.angle_beta   90.00
_cell.angle_gamma   90.00
#
_symmetry.space_group_name_H-M   'P 1'
#
loop_
_entity.id
_entity.type
_entity.pdbx_description
1 polymer ?
#
loop_
_entity_poly.entity_id
_entity_poly.type
_entity_poly.pdbx_seq_one_letter_code
_entity_poly.pdbx_strand_id
1 'polypeptide(L)'
;MTGTVAVGSAVVGANVTVIDSKGVSAAAVSDSSGNYSIDITTLTPPLAIVASDPSGISPTLVSVLAGVPAGSATITANVTTLTTAVAALLTSSGNSLDVASPANLSSLVTQANVASAVTKLDTALQSILAMNGLNASSFDPIGTPFKANQTGADAAIDAVQIVAAPTGGTKLMSASDPINGFALNVNSSPLAPLVAPPAAANYLSAVVTALGQCLGGNSASCSQAIDSSYLENGYSTFAAAHPALAASGVTLGTPQTLKFFMSNGTQKALVLLRYKAADGTLGSTTTIVQQSGGTWDIVGNQQPYNVTISSFLARRQSLDATNQPYSRYEAGLGINIPVGAAGTPNPVNLASASVTGPGISGSVYLVPRNGTGNTLLALTSTALQQAPTAPMTTNSNTSLYRWSWQTLPGLTGTFAPGSNNSGLYTPQPIDTTNVPQYANYTVTFYDATGTAIGQPFTVTNVSPTLPAAAGNGVAWQSLLSSTTSAFLSPSGSAASAQGAVNLQWANNTTTANIAPLVMKAQIQASPGTGVTPATEVDGWWVGPATYAPSGQYSATVTAGMDQTGTQQCTPACAFPALQAGASRLVQLGWTSGQVSFYNIWKYND
;
A
#
# COMPACT_ATOMS: atom_id res chain seq x y z
N MET A 1 -17.70 -24.61 -2.46
CA MET A 1 -16.27 -24.43 -2.15
C MET A 1 -16.16 -23.68 -0.84
N THR A 2 -15.24 -24.07 0.03
CA THR A 2 -14.94 -23.37 1.29
C THR A 2 -13.45 -23.09 1.38
N GLY A 3 -13.05 -22.13 2.21
CA GLY A 3 -11.63 -21.87 2.46
C GLY A 3 -11.41 -20.76 3.46
N THR A 4 -10.15 -20.48 3.75
CA THR A 4 -9.74 -19.39 4.64
C THR A 4 -8.90 -18.36 3.86
N VAL A 5 -9.23 -17.08 4.02
CA VAL A 5 -8.45 -15.94 3.53
C VAL A 5 -7.53 -15.46 4.64
N ALA A 6 -6.21 -15.57 4.48
CA ALA A 6 -5.26 -15.19 5.53
C ALA A 6 -3.89 -14.73 5.02
N VAL A 7 -3.30 -13.78 5.74
CA VAL A 7 -1.91 -13.31 5.55
C VAL A 7 -1.03 -13.59 6.78
N GLY A 8 -1.32 -14.69 7.50
CA GLY A 8 -0.84 -14.94 8.86
C GLY A 8 -1.78 -14.39 9.96
N SER A 9 -2.84 -13.75 9.50
CA SER A 9 -4.04 -13.43 10.27
C SER A 9 -5.24 -13.54 9.34
N ALA A 10 -6.42 -13.82 9.89
CA ALA A 10 -7.67 -13.76 9.14
C ALA A 10 -7.83 -12.41 8.45
N VAL A 11 -8.08 -12.40 7.14
CA VAL A 11 -8.47 -11.20 6.42
C VAL A 11 -9.98 -11.07 6.51
N VAL A 12 -10.44 -10.29 7.48
CA VAL A 12 -11.87 -10.14 7.79
C VAL A 12 -12.58 -9.32 6.72
N GLY A 13 -13.72 -9.81 6.23
CA GLY A 13 -14.54 -9.07 5.26
C GLY A 13 -13.92 -8.97 3.87
N ALA A 14 -12.93 -9.80 3.54
CA ALA A 14 -12.37 -9.87 2.20
C ALA A 14 -13.45 -10.23 1.17
N ASN A 15 -13.49 -9.49 0.07
CA ASN A 15 -14.32 -9.80 -1.09
C ASN A 15 -13.65 -10.94 -1.87
N VAL A 16 -14.26 -12.11 -1.88
CA VAL A 16 -13.75 -13.30 -2.57
C VAL A 16 -14.52 -13.49 -3.86
N THR A 17 -13.81 -13.44 -4.99
CA THR A 17 -14.36 -13.65 -6.34
C THR A 17 -13.73 -14.90 -6.95
N VAL A 18 -14.57 -15.85 -7.34
CA VAL A 18 -14.17 -17.05 -8.09
C VAL A 18 -14.50 -16.83 -9.55
N ILE A 19 -13.51 -17.00 -10.43
CA ILE A 19 -13.62 -16.84 -11.88
C ILE A 19 -13.34 -18.19 -12.52
N ASP A 20 -14.18 -18.59 -13.45
CA ASP A 20 -14.06 -19.86 -14.17
C ASP A 20 -13.37 -19.70 -15.54
N SER A 21 -13.07 -20.84 -16.17
CA SER A 21 -12.44 -20.90 -17.50
C SER A 21 -13.23 -20.24 -18.64
N LYS A 22 -14.52 -19.92 -18.43
CA LYS A 22 -15.40 -19.23 -19.39
C LYS A 22 -15.60 -17.76 -19.02
N GLY A 23 -15.02 -17.28 -17.93
CA GLY A 23 -15.21 -15.92 -17.41
C GLY A 23 -16.50 -15.72 -16.63
N VAL A 24 -17.21 -16.78 -16.26
CA VAL A 24 -18.31 -16.71 -15.31
C VAL A 24 -17.73 -16.56 -13.91
N SER A 25 -18.35 -15.71 -13.09
CA SER A 25 -17.89 -15.48 -11.72
C SER A 25 -18.97 -15.67 -10.66
N ALA A 26 -18.53 -16.04 -9.46
CA ALA A 26 -19.32 -16.08 -8.24
C ALA A 26 -18.54 -15.36 -7.13
N ALA A 27 -19.24 -14.77 -6.17
CA ALA A 27 -18.62 -14.01 -5.10
C ALA A 27 -19.18 -14.33 -3.71
N ALA A 28 -18.35 -14.17 -2.68
CA ALA A 28 -18.74 -14.14 -1.28
C ALA A 28 -17.85 -13.17 -0.50
N VAL A 29 -18.15 -13.04 0.79
CA VAL A 29 -17.36 -12.26 1.74
C VAL A 29 -16.87 -13.20 2.83
N SER A 30 -15.62 -13.06 3.25
CA SER A 30 -15.07 -13.82 4.36
C SER A 30 -15.56 -13.30 5.72
N ASP A 31 -15.72 -14.22 6.68
CA ASP A 31 -16.19 -13.90 8.02
C ASP A 31 -15.07 -13.35 8.94
N SER A 32 -15.39 -13.17 10.23
CA SER A 32 -14.44 -12.69 11.25
C SER A 32 -13.24 -13.62 11.51
N SER A 33 -13.31 -14.87 11.08
CA SER A 33 -12.21 -15.85 11.12
C SER A 33 -11.54 -16.01 9.76
N GLY A 34 -11.91 -15.19 8.76
CA GLY A 34 -11.40 -15.26 7.39
C GLY A 34 -12.01 -16.40 6.57
N ASN A 35 -12.99 -17.13 7.10
CA ASN A 35 -13.58 -18.26 6.38
C ASN A 35 -14.61 -17.76 5.36
N TYR A 36 -14.70 -18.43 4.21
CA TYR A 36 -15.70 -18.15 3.19
C TYR A 36 -16.33 -19.43 2.64
N SER A 37 -17.51 -19.29 2.04
CA SER A 37 -18.22 -20.35 1.33
C SER A 37 -18.87 -19.78 0.06
N ILE A 38 -18.63 -20.43 -1.07
CA ILE A 38 -19.14 -20.03 -2.40
C ILE A 38 -19.73 -21.26 -3.09
N ASP A 39 -20.93 -21.11 -3.64
CA ASP A 39 -21.49 -22.08 -4.57
C ASP A 39 -20.79 -21.96 -5.93
N ILE A 40 -20.21 -23.06 -6.37
CA ILE A 40 -19.45 -23.15 -7.62
C ILE A 40 -20.11 -24.12 -8.63
N THR A 41 -21.34 -24.57 -8.37
CA THR A 41 -22.05 -25.57 -9.19
C THR A 41 -22.26 -25.12 -10.64
N THR A 42 -22.35 -23.81 -10.88
CA THR A 42 -22.51 -23.20 -12.20
C THR A 42 -21.19 -22.88 -12.90
N LEU A 43 -20.05 -23.04 -12.21
CA LEU A 43 -18.73 -22.67 -12.71
C LEU A 43 -18.04 -23.86 -13.40
N THR A 44 -17.25 -23.56 -14.44
CA THR A 44 -16.47 -24.53 -15.22
C THR A 44 -14.98 -24.47 -14.84
N PRO A 45 -14.44 -25.49 -14.15
CA PRO A 45 -13.00 -25.53 -13.83
C PRO A 45 -12.10 -25.50 -15.09
N PRO A 46 -10.84 -25.05 -14.98
CA PRO A 46 -10.16 -24.55 -13.78
C PRO A 46 -10.73 -23.24 -13.26
N LEU A 47 -10.48 -22.95 -11.98
CA LEU A 47 -10.98 -21.77 -11.27
C LEU A 47 -9.82 -20.92 -10.73
N ALA A 48 -9.93 -19.60 -10.86
CA ALA A 48 -9.11 -18.63 -10.14
C ALA A 48 -9.93 -18.06 -8.99
N ILE A 49 -9.32 -17.90 -7.82
CA ILE A 49 -9.94 -17.29 -6.64
C ILE A 49 -9.15 -16.05 -6.29
N VAL A 50 -9.78 -14.88 -6.32
CA VAL A 50 -9.17 -13.59 -5.97
C VAL A 50 -9.84 -13.06 -4.72
N ALA A 51 -9.06 -12.75 -3.69
CA ALA A 51 -9.55 -12.13 -2.46
C ALA A 51 -8.95 -10.73 -2.30
N SER A 52 -9.81 -9.72 -2.23
CA SER A 52 -9.41 -8.32 -2.00
C SER A 52 -9.88 -7.84 -0.63
N ASP A 53 -8.96 -7.30 0.16
CA ASP A 53 -9.26 -6.69 1.46
C ASP A 53 -9.83 -5.27 1.25
N PRO A 54 -11.10 -5.02 1.57
CA PRO A 54 -11.70 -3.69 1.38
C PRO A 54 -11.09 -2.62 2.31
N SER A 55 -10.46 -3.01 3.42
CA SER A 55 -9.77 -2.07 4.32
C SER A 55 -8.40 -1.63 3.78
N GLY A 56 -7.86 -2.35 2.78
CA GLY A 56 -6.54 -2.11 2.22
C GLY A 56 -5.38 -2.48 3.15
N ILE A 57 -5.65 -3.10 4.31
CA ILE A 57 -4.62 -3.52 5.29
C ILE A 57 -3.79 -4.67 4.72
N SER A 58 -4.40 -5.56 3.95
CA SER A 58 -3.77 -6.74 3.35
C SER A 58 -3.69 -6.60 1.83
N PRO A 59 -2.65 -7.17 1.18
CA PRO A 59 -2.58 -7.18 -0.27
C PRO A 59 -3.67 -8.07 -0.88
N THR A 60 -4.00 -7.85 -2.16
CA THR A 60 -4.84 -8.77 -2.93
C THR A 60 -4.18 -10.15 -2.99
N LEU A 61 -4.95 -11.17 -2.65
CA LEU A 61 -4.50 -12.56 -2.64
C LEU A 61 -5.15 -13.33 -3.77
N VAL A 62 -4.42 -14.34 -4.27
CA VAL A 62 -4.87 -15.20 -5.36
C VAL A 62 -4.69 -16.66 -4.96
N SER A 63 -5.60 -17.50 -5.41
CA SER A 63 -5.49 -18.96 -5.35
C SER A 63 -6.06 -19.55 -6.63
N VAL A 64 -5.83 -20.83 -6.83
CA VAL A 64 -6.22 -21.54 -8.04
C VAL A 64 -6.73 -22.93 -7.70
N LEU A 65 -7.62 -23.43 -8.54
CA LEU A 65 -8.09 -24.81 -8.48
C LEU A 65 -8.10 -25.39 -9.90
N ALA A 66 -7.26 -26.40 -10.14
CA ALA A 66 -7.16 -27.04 -11.46
C ALA A 66 -8.39 -27.88 -11.85
N GLY A 67 -9.13 -28.39 -10.85
CA GLY A 67 -10.32 -29.20 -11.09
C GLY A 67 -11.13 -29.42 -9.81
N VAL A 68 -12.39 -29.81 -9.98
CA VAL A 68 -13.28 -30.19 -8.88
C VAL A 68 -13.41 -31.71 -8.90
N PRO A 69 -13.01 -32.44 -7.84
CA PRO A 69 -13.12 -33.89 -7.83
C PRO A 69 -14.58 -34.34 -7.97
N ALA A 70 -14.83 -35.32 -8.84
CA ALA A 70 -16.16 -35.85 -9.09
C ALA A 70 -16.80 -36.38 -7.79
N GLY A 71 -18.07 -36.02 -7.54
CA GLY A 71 -18.81 -36.47 -6.37
C GLY A 71 -18.47 -35.75 -5.05
N SER A 72 -17.58 -34.76 -5.05
CA SER A 72 -17.29 -33.97 -3.84
C SER A 72 -18.40 -32.98 -3.54
N ALA A 73 -19.08 -33.15 -2.40
CA ALA A 73 -20.08 -32.19 -1.91
C ALA A 73 -19.44 -30.87 -1.44
N THR A 74 -18.15 -30.89 -1.05
CA THR A 74 -17.40 -29.71 -0.63
C THR A 74 -15.94 -29.86 -1.04
N ILE A 75 -15.32 -28.75 -1.45
CA ILE A 75 -13.91 -28.67 -1.79
C ILE A 75 -13.30 -27.48 -1.07
N THR A 76 -12.08 -27.64 -0.57
CA THR A 76 -11.29 -26.60 0.07
C THR A 76 -10.41 -25.90 -0.96
N ALA A 77 -10.40 -24.57 -0.93
CA ALA A 77 -9.39 -23.76 -1.58
C ALA A 77 -9.06 -22.58 -0.67
N ASN A 78 -7.89 -22.57 -0.05
CA ASN A 78 -7.47 -21.42 0.76
C ASN A 78 -7.00 -20.27 -0.13
N VAL A 79 -7.04 -19.04 0.39
CA VAL A 79 -6.52 -17.86 -0.31
C VAL A 79 -5.54 -17.14 0.61
N THR A 80 -4.25 -17.41 0.43
CA THR A 80 -3.18 -16.97 1.35
C THR A 80 -2.00 -16.38 0.61
N THR A 81 -1.02 -15.84 1.34
CA THR A 81 0.30 -15.48 0.79
C THR A 81 0.91 -16.66 0.03
N LEU A 82 0.79 -17.89 0.52
CA LEU A 82 1.37 -19.07 -0.12
C LEU A 82 0.63 -19.46 -1.40
N THR A 83 -0.70 -19.46 -1.41
CA THR A 83 -1.45 -19.76 -2.65
C THR A 83 -1.24 -18.68 -3.70
N THR A 84 -1.02 -17.43 -3.28
CA THR A 84 -0.69 -16.33 -4.19
C THR A 84 0.69 -16.56 -4.83
N ALA A 85 1.65 -17.10 -4.08
CA ALA A 85 2.94 -17.51 -4.61
C ALA A 85 2.81 -18.65 -5.61
N VAL A 86 1.96 -19.64 -5.33
CA VAL A 86 1.63 -20.72 -6.29
C VAL A 86 1.05 -20.13 -7.58
N ALA A 87 0.07 -19.23 -7.48
CA ALA A 87 -0.52 -18.57 -8.65
C ALA A 87 0.52 -17.80 -9.47
N ALA A 88 1.42 -17.05 -8.83
CA ALA A 88 2.50 -16.35 -9.51
C ALA A 88 3.48 -17.32 -10.22
N LEU A 89 3.82 -18.45 -9.60
CA LEU A 89 4.68 -19.50 -10.18
C LEU A 89 4.09 -20.17 -11.43
N LEU A 90 2.78 -20.06 -11.66
CA LEU A 90 2.15 -20.55 -12.90
C LEU A 90 2.36 -19.61 -14.09
N THR A 91 2.84 -18.39 -13.85
CA THR A 91 2.90 -17.33 -14.87
C THR A 91 4.34 -17.06 -15.28
N SER A 92 4.55 -16.61 -16.53
CA SER A 92 5.85 -16.18 -17.01
C SER A 92 6.24 -14.80 -16.50
N SER A 93 5.26 -13.93 -16.29
CA SER A 93 5.43 -12.57 -15.76
C SER A 93 5.74 -12.54 -14.26
N GLY A 94 5.34 -13.59 -13.54
CA GLY A 94 5.35 -13.63 -12.08
C GLY A 94 4.26 -12.79 -11.41
N ASN A 95 3.23 -12.38 -12.16
CA ASN A 95 2.04 -11.71 -11.64
C ASN A 95 0.93 -12.73 -11.38
N SER A 96 0.53 -12.90 -10.12
CA SER A 96 -0.52 -13.86 -9.75
C SER A 96 -1.88 -13.55 -10.40
N LEU A 97 -2.20 -12.29 -10.69
CA LEU A 97 -3.47 -11.91 -11.32
C LEU A 97 -3.58 -12.31 -12.80
N ASP A 98 -2.49 -12.69 -13.46
CA ASP A 98 -2.55 -13.13 -14.86
C ASP A 98 -3.40 -14.39 -15.02
N VAL A 99 -3.55 -15.21 -13.95
CA VAL A 99 -4.40 -16.41 -13.95
C VAL A 99 -5.90 -16.08 -13.90
N ALA A 100 -6.29 -14.83 -13.64
CA ALA A 100 -7.69 -14.41 -13.59
C ALA A 100 -8.31 -14.18 -14.99
N SER A 101 -7.51 -14.14 -16.05
CA SER A 101 -7.99 -14.10 -17.43
C SER A 101 -8.44 -15.49 -17.89
N PRO A 102 -9.64 -15.68 -18.48
CA PRO A 102 -10.14 -17.01 -18.86
C PRO A 102 -9.19 -17.81 -19.77
N ALA A 103 -8.51 -17.14 -20.71
CA ALA A 103 -7.55 -17.78 -21.61
C ALA A 103 -6.29 -18.27 -20.88
N ASN A 104 -5.76 -17.46 -19.96
CA ASN A 104 -4.61 -17.84 -19.13
C ASN A 104 -5.01 -18.90 -18.09
N LEU A 105 -6.19 -18.76 -17.48
CA LEU A 105 -6.73 -19.73 -16.53
C LEU A 105 -6.77 -21.13 -17.14
N SER A 106 -7.34 -21.25 -18.34
CA SER A 106 -7.48 -22.53 -19.05
C SER A 106 -6.15 -23.14 -19.48
N SER A 107 -5.13 -22.32 -19.78
CA SER A 107 -3.84 -22.79 -20.30
C SER A 107 -2.79 -23.02 -19.20
N LEU A 108 -2.80 -22.21 -18.15
CA LEU A 108 -1.79 -22.23 -17.09
C LEU A 108 -2.19 -23.13 -15.92
N VAL A 109 -3.47 -23.16 -15.55
CA VAL A 109 -3.95 -23.85 -14.34
C VAL A 109 -4.34 -25.29 -14.67
N THR A 110 -3.33 -26.15 -14.81
CA THR A 110 -3.48 -27.61 -14.96
C THR A 110 -3.01 -28.32 -13.69
N GLN A 111 -3.47 -29.56 -13.47
CA GLN A 111 -3.05 -30.35 -12.30
C GLN A 111 -1.52 -30.48 -12.20
N ALA A 112 -0.85 -30.72 -13.33
CA ALA A 112 0.60 -30.87 -13.39
C ALA A 112 1.33 -29.56 -13.08
N ASN A 113 0.86 -28.43 -13.63
CA ASN A 113 1.48 -27.14 -13.39
C ASN A 113 1.30 -26.70 -11.93
N VAL A 114 0.11 -26.89 -11.36
CA VAL A 114 -0.16 -26.59 -9.94
C VAL A 114 0.73 -27.44 -9.02
N ALA A 115 0.82 -28.75 -9.26
CA ALA A 115 1.69 -29.63 -8.46
C ALA A 115 3.17 -29.23 -8.54
N SER A 116 3.65 -28.86 -9.74
CA SER A 116 5.03 -28.37 -9.95
C SER A 116 5.27 -27.04 -9.21
N ALA A 117 4.33 -26.10 -9.27
CA ALA A 117 4.41 -24.83 -8.57
C ALA A 117 4.41 -25.01 -7.03
N VAL A 118 3.56 -25.90 -6.49
CA VAL A 118 3.56 -26.27 -5.06
C VAL A 118 4.91 -26.86 -4.66
N THR A 119 5.45 -27.82 -5.42
CA THR A 119 6.75 -28.44 -5.13
C THR A 119 7.88 -27.41 -5.08
N LYS A 120 7.90 -26.45 -6.02
CA LYS A 120 8.89 -25.36 -6.04
C LYS A 120 8.76 -24.47 -4.80
N LEU A 121 7.53 -24.11 -4.43
CA LEU A 121 7.25 -23.30 -3.25
C LEU A 121 7.69 -24.02 -1.97
N ASP A 122 7.35 -25.29 -1.81
CA ASP A 122 7.67 -26.06 -0.60
C ASP A 122 9.17 -26.29 -0.44
N THR A 123 9.88 -26.45 -1.56
CA THR A 123 11.35 -26.47 -1.58
C THR A 123 11.93 -25.15 -1.08
N ALA A 124 11.38 -24.01 -1.54
CA ALA A 124 11.79 -22.69 -1.07
C ALA A 124 11.48 -22.48 0.42
N LEU A 125 10.43 -23.12 0.95
CA LEU A 125 9.96 -22.96 2.33
C LEU A 125 10.45 -24.03 3.29
N GLN A 126 11.31 -24.97 2.87
CA GLN A 126 11.64 -26.17 3.65
C GLN A 126 11.98 -25.88 5.12
N SER A 127 12.85 -24.90 5.40
CA SER A 127 13.24 -24.53 6.76
C SER A 127 12.08 -23.93 7.58
N ILE A 128 11.23 -23.14 6.94
CA ILE A 128 10.05 -22.51 7.56
C ILE A 128 8.98 -23.57 7.86
N LEU A 129 8.72 -24.49 6.93
CA LEU A 129 7.76 -25.57 7.13
C LEU A 129 8.21 -26.48 8.28
N ALA A 130 9.49 -26.88 8.30
CA ALA A 130 10.04 -27.73 9.35
C ALA A 130 9.94 -27.08 10.75
N MET A 131 10.26 -25.79 10.86
CA MET A 131 10.11 -25.02 12.11
C MET A 131 8.68 -25.05 12.66
N ASN A 132 7.68 -25.13 11.77
CA ASN A 132 6.26 -25.12 12.12
C ASN A 132 5.63 -26.51 12.16
N GLY A 133 6.44 -27.58 12.18
CA GLY A 133 5.97 -28.96 12.29
C GLY A 133 5.29 -29.49 11.02
N LEU A 134 5.57 -28.90 9.87
CA LEU A 134 5.03 -29.30 8.57
C LEU A 134 6.09 -30.02 7.74
N ASN A 135 5.64 -30.94 6.87
CA ASN A 135 6.51 -31.65 5.95
C ASN A 135 6.38 -31.07 4.53
N ALA A 136 7.48 -30.53 4.01
CA ALA A 136 7.57 -29.96 2.66
C ALA A 136 7.23 -30.97 1.53
N SER A 137 7.36 -32.29 1.75
CA SER A 137 7.04 -33.27 0.71
C SER A 137 5.54 -33.56 0.57
N SER A 138 4.72 -33.11 1.51
CA SER A 138 3.28 -33.43 1.58
C SER A 138 2.42 -32.23 1.96
N PHE A 139 3.00 -31.03 2.03
CA PHE A 139 2.26 -29.83 2.34
C PHE A 139 1.43 -29.42 1.12
N ASP A 140 0.16 -29.10 1.32
CA ASP A 140 -0.71 -28.57 0.28
C ASP A 140 -1.29 -27.23 0.77
N PRO A 141 -0.71 -26.10 0.33
CA PRO A 141 -1.17 -24.77 0.76
C PRO A 141 -2.56 -24.43 0.23
N ILE A 142 -3.04 -25.11 -0.82
CA ILE A 142 -4.33 -24.82 -1.48
C ILE A 142 -5.45 -25.63 -0.82
N GLY A 143 -5.33 -26.94 -0.80
CA GLY A 143 -6.42 -27.86 -0.48
C GLY A 143 -6.52 -28.27 0.99
N THR A 144 -5.50 -28.01 1.82
CA THR A 144 -5.52 -28.41 3.24
C THR A 144 -6.19 -27.36 4.12
N PRO A 145 -7.32 -27.65 4.79
CA PRO A 145 -7.93 -26.70 5.73
C PRO A 145 -6.97 -26.33 6.86
N PHE A 146 -6.99 -25.06 7.28
CA PHE A 146 -6.23 -24.60 8.45
C PHE A 146 -7.04 -23.54 9.23
N LYS A 147 -6.48 -23.05 10.33
CA LYS A 147 -7.03 -21.93 11.11
C LYS A 147 -6.01 -20.80 11.13
N ALA A 148 -6.49 -19.55 10.98
CA ALA A 148 -5.65 -18.36 11.12
C ALA A 148 -5.35 -18.05 12.60
N ASN A 149 -4.48 -18.85 13.22
CA ASN A 149 -4.18 -18.84 14.65
C ASN A 149 -2.68 -18.81 14.99
N GLN A 150 -1.83 -18.47 14.03
CA GLN A 150 -0.37 -18.40 14.16
C GLN A 150 0.30 -19.73 14.56
N THR A 151 -0.26 -20.86 14.10
CA THR A 151 0.32 -22.20 14.29
C THR A 151 0.32 -22.99 12.98
N GLY A 152 1.21 -23.99 12.85
CA GLY A 152 1.25 -24.87 11.69
C GLY A 152 1.33 -24.11 10.36
N ALA A 153 0.35 -24.32 9.47
CA ALA A 153 0.29 -23.66 8.16
C ALA A 153 0.20 -22.14 8.27
N ASP A 154 -0.52 -21.62 9.27
CA ASP A 154 -0.66 -20.16 9.45
C ASP A 154 0.66 -19.53 9.90
N ALA A 155 1.41 -20.20 10.77
CA ALA A 155 2.73 -19.74 11.17
C ALA A 155 3.75 -19.75 10.00
N ALA A 156 3.59 -20.64 9.03
CA ALA A 156 4.38 -20.61 7.80
C ALA A 156 3.95 -19.45 6.87
N ILE A 157 2.66 -19.11 6.84
CA ILE A 157 2.15 -17.94 6.12
C ILE A 157 2.65 -16.64 6.76
N ASP A 158 2.67 -16.56 8.10
CA ASP A 158 3.21 -15.43 8.88
C ASP A 158 4.70 -15.16 8.62
N ALA A 159 5.46 -16.21 8.31
CA ALA A 159 6.90 -16.13 8.15
C ALA A 159 7.34 -15.44 6.85
N VAL A 160 6.44 -15.25 5.88
CA VAL A 160 6.77 -14.80 4.53
C VAL A 160 5.86 -13.70 4.01
N GLN A 161 6.36 -12.97 3.03
CA GLN A 161 5.63 -11.92 2.32
C GLN A 161 5.89 -12.01 0.82
N ILE A 162 4.88 -11.62 0.04
CA ILE A 162 5.04 -11.38 -1.39
C ILE A 162 5.28 -9.90 -1.60
N VAL A 163 6.35 -9.58 -2.30
CA VAL A 163 6.71 -8.21 -2.69
C VAL A 163 6.98 -8.13 -4.19
N ALA A 164 6.98 -6.92 -4.75
CA ALA A 164 7.36 -6.76 -6.15
C ALA A 164 8.81 -7.19 -6.39
N ALA A 165 9.04 -7.90 -7.48
CA ALA A 165 10.40 -8.17 -7.94
C ALA A 165 10.95 -6.95 -8.69
N PRO A 166 12.25 -6.62 -8.57
CA PRO A 166 12.85 -5.43 -9.19
C PRO A 166 12.67 -5.33 -10.71
N THR A 167 12.58 -6.47 -11.40
CA THR A 167 12.42 -6.57 -12.85
C THR A 167 10.94 -6.67 -13.29
N GLY A 168 9.98 -6.43 -12.39
CA GLY A 168 8.57 -6.74 -12.60
C GLY A 168 8.20 -8.14 -12.10
N GLY A 169 6.89 -8.39 -11.92
CA GLY A 169 6.39 -9.61 -11.27
C GLY A 169 6.54 -9.56 -9.74
N THR A 170 6.55 -10.74 -9.11
CA THR A 170 6.62 -10.87 -7.65
C THR A 170 7.76 -11.78 -7.17
N LYS A 171 8.16 -11.61 -5.92
CA LYS A 171 9.07 -12.52 -5.21
C LYS A 171 8.52 -12.82 -3.81
N LEU A 172 8.83 -14.01 -3.32
CA LEU A 172 8.59 -14.42 -1.93
C LEU A 172 9.82 -14.11 -1.09
N MET A 173 9.63 -13.50 0.07
CA MET A 173 10.70 -13.18 1.02
C MET A 173 10.31 -13.60 2.43
N SER A 174 11.31 -13.96 3.24
CA SER A 174 11.12 -14.22 4.67
C SER A 174 11.08 -12.92 5.45
N ALA A 175 10.27 -12.85 6.49
CA ALA A 175 10.31 -11.75 7.46
C ALA A 175 11.68 -11.61 8.15
N SER A 176 12.54 -12.63 8.09
CA SER A 176 13.87 -12.61 8.74
C SER A 176 15.02 -12.28 7.81
N ASP A 177 14.78 -12.39 6.51
CA ASP A 177 15.72 -11.96 5.49
C ASP A 177 14.94 -11.24 4.39
N PRO A 178 14.67 -9.94 4.56
CA PRO A 178 13.97 -9.14 3.57
C PRO A 178 14.88 -8.76 2.39
N ILE A 179 16.16 -9.13 2.42
CA ILE A 179 17.12 -8.82 1.34
C ILE A 179 17.01 -9.93 0.29
N ASN A 180 17.17 -11.18 0.71
CA ASN A 180 17.12 -12.33 -0.17
C ASN A 180 15.67 -12.80 -0.36
N GLY A 181 15.35 -13.27 -1.57
CA GLY A 181 14.02 -13.77 -1.87
C GLY A 181 14.02 -14.73 -3.05
N PHE A 182 12.91 -15.42 -3.22
CA PHE A 182 12.65 -16.35 -4.30
C PHE A 182 11.75 -15.68 -5.34
N ALA A 183 12.27 -15.43 -6.54
CA ALA A 183 11.46 -14.92 -7.64
C ALA A 183 10.34 -15.92 -7.99
N LEU A 184 9.13 -15.42 -8.19
CA LEU A 184 7.94 -16.24 -8.42
C LEU A 184 7.55 -16.16 -9.89
N ASN A 185 8.04 -17.09 -10.72
CA ASN A 185 7.56 -17.30 -12.09
C ASN A 185 7.86 -18.74 -12.53
N VAL A 186 7.29 -19.16 -13.66
CA VAL A 186 7.41 -20.54 -14.18
C VAL A 186 8.86 -20.98 -14.41
N ASN A 187 9.77 -20.06 -14.73
CA ASN A 187 11.18 -20.33 -15.00
C ASN A 187 12.06 -20.33 -13.74
N SER A 188 11.51 -19.93 -12.60
CA SER A 188 12.26 -19.83 -11.35
C SER A 188 12.44 -21.19 -10.69
N SER A 189 13.58 -21.35 -10.02
CA SER A 189 13.89 -22.48 -9.15
C SER A 189 14.55 -21.95 -7.87
N PRO A 190 14.16 -22.42 -6.68
CA PRO A 190 14.78 -21.97 -5.44
C PRO A 190 16.24 -22.43 -5.38
N LEU A 191 17.16 -21.48 -5.20
CA LEU A 191 18.59 -21.78 -5.07
C LEU A 191 18.96 -22.27 -3.65
N ALA A 192 18.20 -21.83 -2.65
CA ALA A 192 18.29 -22.25 -1.26
C ALA A 192 16.94 -22.04 -0.57
N PRO A 193 16.66 -22.77 0.53
CA PRO A 193 15.50 -22.47 1.38
C PRO A 193 15.57 -21.06 1.98
N LEU A 194 14.43 -20.41 2.12
CA LEU A 194 14.29 -19.14 2.82
C LEU A 194 14.60 -19.30 4.31
N VAL A 195 15.23 -18.28 4.89
CA VAL A 195 15.63 -18.26 6.30
C VAL A 195 14.39 -18.26 7.20
N ALA A 196 14.33 -19.18 8.16
CA ALA A 196 13.21 -19.26 9.08
C ALA A 196 13.26 -18.17 10.17
N PRO A 197 12.11 -17.71 10.69
CA PRO A 197 12.10 -16.67 11.71
C PRO A 197 12.82 -16.98 13.02
N PRO A 198 13.44 -15.97 13.68
CA PRO A 198 14.14 -16.18 14.95
C PRO A 198 13.17 -16.40 16.13
N ALA A 199 11.87 -16.17 15.92
CA ALA A 199 10.82 -16.37 16.91
C ALA A 199 9.62 -17.09 16.27
N ALA A 200 8.88 -17.84 17.08
CA ALA A 200 7.61 -18.44 16.65
C ALA A 200 6.60 -17.35 16.26
N ALA A 201 5.69 -17.64 15.33
CA ALA A 201 4.74 -16.65 14.81
C ALA A 201 3.87 -15.96 15.89
N ASN A 202 3.56 -16.68 16.97
CA ASN A 202 2.73 -16.20 18.08
C ASN A 202 3.48 -15.46 19.21
N TYR A 203 4.74 -15.06 18.99
CA TYR A 203 5.58 -14.42 20.01
C TYR A 203 5.00 -13.12 20.62
N LEU A 204 4.06 -12.47 19.92
CA LEU A 204 3.39 -11.24 20.38
C LEU A 204 2.06 -11.47 21.11
N SER A 205 1.61 -12.71 21.28
CA SER A 205 0.34 -13.01 21.92
C SER A 205 0.18 -12.37 23.32
N ALA A 206 1.24 -12.43 24.13
CA ALA A 206 1.29 -11.78 25.44
C ALA A 206 1.23 -10.25 25.35
N VAL A 207 1.98 -9.66 24.41
CA VAL A 207 2.03 -8.20 24.18
C VAL A 207 0.66 -7.67 23.78
N VAL A 208 -0.01 -8.32 22.83
CA VAL A 208 -1.34 -7.93 22.34
C VAL A 208 -2.39 -8.05 23.45
N THR A 209 -2.32 -9.10 24.26
CA THR A 209 -3.21 -9.28 25.41
C THR A 209 -3.02 -8.17 26.44
N ALA A 210 -1.77 -7.88 26.82
CA ALA A 210 -1.44 -6.81 27.75
C ALA A 210 -1.81 -5.44 27.18
N LEU A 211 -1.60 -5.19 25.88
CA LEU A 211 -2.00 -3.97 25.21
C LEU A 211 -3.52 -3.79 25.25
N GLY A 212 -4.29 -4.84 24.95
CA GLY A 212 -5.75 -4.78 25.01
C GLY A 212 -6.25 -4.40 26.41
N GLN A 213 -5.64 -4.95 27.47
CA GLN A 213 -5.96 -4.57 28.85
C GLN A 213 -5.53 -3.15 29.19
N CYS A 214 -4.36 -2.70 28.70
CA CYS A 214 -3.88 -1.34 28.84
C CYS A 214 -4.87 -0.33 28.24
N LEU A 215 -5.32 -0.58 27.01
CA LEU A 215 -6.31 0.25 26.32
C LEU A 215 -7.69 0.22 27.00
N GLY A 216 -8.00 -0.86 27.72
CA GLY A 216 -9.15 -0.95 28.63
C GLY A 216 -8.99 -0.20 29.96
N GLY A 217 -7.85 0.46 30.20
CA GLY A 217 -7.59 1.28 31.40
C GLY A 217 -6.76 0.60 32.49
N ASN A 218 -6.20 -0.60 32.26
CA ASN A 218 -5.34 -1.27 33.23
C ASN A 218 -3.88 -0.78 33.14
N SER A 219 -3.48 0.08 34.07
CA SER A 219 -2.14 0.68 34.10
C SER A 219 -1.00 -0.33 34.26
N ALA A 220 -1.20 -1.42 35.00
CA ALA A 220 -0.17 -2.45 35.17
C ALA A 220 0.12 -3.19 33.84
N SER A 221 -0.93 -3.44 33.05
CA SER A 221 -0.80 -4.04 31.72
C SER A 221 -0.14 -3.09 30.72
N CYS A 222 -0.25 -1.77 30.91
CA CYS A 222 0.47 -0.81 30.08
C CYS A 222 1.99 -0.95 30.21
N SER A 223 2.52 -1.11 31.43
CA SER A 223 3.97 -1.31 31.63
C SER A 223 4.48 -2.67 31.17
N GLN A 224 3.59 -3.65 30.93
CA GLN A 224 3.94 -4.93 30.33
C GLN A 224 3.96 -4.88 28.81
N ALA A 225 3.02 -4.14 28.22
CA ALA A 225 2.89 -4.05 26.77
C ALA A 225 3.80 -3.00 26.13
N ILE A 226 4.06 -1.91 26.85
CA ILE A 226 4.72 -0.70 26.33
C ILE A 226 5.95 -0.43 27.19
N ASP A 227 7.12 -0.38 26.54
CA ASP A 227 8.38 -0.08 27.20
C ASP A 227 8.40 1.35 27.75
N SER A 228 9.06 1.55 28.89
CA SER A 228 9.18 2.87 29.54
C SER A 228 9.87 3.94 28.68
N SER A 229 10.67 3.52 27.70
CA SER A 229 11.37 4.37 26.71
C SER A 229 10.58 4.55 25.41
N TYR A 230 9.28 4.24 25.41
CA TYR A 230 8.44 4.35 24.23
C TYR A 230 8.55 5.72 23.57
N LEU A 231 8.89 5.70 22.29
CA LEU A 231 8.92 6.87 21.43
C LEU A 231 8.53 6.45 20.01
N GLU A 232 7.48 7.03 19.49
CA GLU A 232 7.02 6.79 18.11
C GLU A 232 6.72 8.14 17.48
N ASN A 233 7.42 8.51 16.40
CA ASN A 233 7.17 9.75 15.66
C ASN A 233 7.15 11.01 16.54
N GLY A 234 8.03 11.05 17.55
CA GLY A 234 8.13 12.12 18.55
C GLY A 234 7.07 12.10 19.65
N TYR A 235 6.12 11.16 19.63
CA TYR A 235 5.16 10.95 20.70
C TYR A 235 5.71 9.99 21.76
N SER A 236 5.70 10.42 23.03
CA SER A 236 6.20 9.63 24.16
C SER A 236 5.14 8.74 24.81
N THR A 237 3.92 8.69 24.26
CA THR A 237 2.86 7.79 24.73
C THR A 237 2.19 7.10 23.56
N PHE A 238 1.87 5.83 23.75
CA PHE A 238 1.23 5.00 22.72
C PHE A 238 -0.10 5.57 22.25
N ALA A 239 -0.90 6.11 23.19
CA ALA A 239 -2.20 6.70 22.86
C ALA A 239 -2.09 7.97 21.99
N ALA A 240 -1.06 8.80 22.20
CA ALA A 240 -0.84 9.99 21.39
C ALA A 240 -0.30 9.64 19.99
N ALA A 241 0.55 8.61 19.89
CA ALA A 241 1.07 8.12 18.62
C ALA A 241 -0.01 7.42 17.77
N HIS A 242 -0.93 6.70 18.42
CA HIS A 242 -1.92 5.85 17.76
C HIS A 242 -3.35 6.15 18.25
N PRO A 243 -3.87 7.38 18.05
CA PRO A 243 -5.14 7.81 18.64
C PRO A 243 -6.34 6.97 18.18
N ALA A 244 -6.34 6.51 16.93
CA ALA A 244 -7.41 5.66 16.39
C ALA A 244 -7.42 4.25 17.01
N LEU A 245 -6.24 3.71 17.34
CA LEU A 245 -6.11 2.40 17.99
C LEU A 245 -6.38 2.51 19.50
N ALA A 246 -6.03 3.64 20.12
CA ALA A 246 -6.26 3.90 21.53
C ALA A 246 -7.67 4.43 21.85
N ALA A 247 -8.53 4.59 20.84
CA ALA A 247 -9.91 5.01 21.04
C ALA A 247 -10.72 3.96 21.84
N SER A 248 -11.70 4.44 22.60
CA SER A 248 -12.58 3.57 23.38
C SER A 248 -13.36 2.61 22.48
N GLY A 249 -13.48 1.35 22.91
CA GLY A 249 -14.20 0.30 22.17
C GLY A 249 -13.43 -0.34 21.02
N VAL A 250 -12.15 0.00 20.85
CA VAL A 250 -11.26 -0.68 19.90
C VAL A 250 -10.97 -2.10 20.37
N THR A 251 -10.95 -3.04 19.42
CA THR A 251 -10.48 -4.41 19.62
C THR A 251 -9.24 -4.67 18.79
N LEU A 252 -8.25 -5.35 19.37
CA LEU A 252 -7.01 -5.70 18.68
C LEU A 252 -7.19 -7.00 17.88
N GLY A 253 -6.63 -7.01 16.67
CA GLY A 253 -6.48 -8.21 15.85
C GLY A 253 -5.10 -8.83 16.00
N THR A 254 -4.90 -9.94 15.29
CA THR A 254 -3.59 -10.61 15.23
C THR A 254 -2.57 -9.72 14.52
N PRO A 255 -1.41 -9.43 15.15
CA PRO A 255 -0.35 -8.62 14.55
C PRO A 255 0.37 -9.39 13.46
N GLN A 256 0.90 -8.68 12.46
CA GLN A 256 1.79 -9.27 11.45
C GLN A 256 3.21 -8.77 11.64
N THR A 257 4.18 -9.68 11.52
CA THR A 257 5.59 -9.28 11.47
C THR A 257 5.99 -8.95 10.04
N LEU A 258 6.45 -7.72 9.82
CA LEU A 258 6.93 -7.28 8.52
C LEU A 258 8.42 -7.55 8.35
N LYS A 259 9.20 -7.42 9.43
CA LYS A 259 10.65 -7.68 9.39
C LYS A 259 11.21 -7.90 10.79
N PHE A 260 12.08 -8.88 10.96
CA PHE A 260 13.00 -8.99 12.10
C PHE A 260 14.33 -8.30 11.81
N PHE A 261 14.95 -7.71 12.83
CA PHE A 261 16.28 -7.11 12.73
C PHE A 261 16.96 -7.01 14.10
N MET A 262 18.29 -6.90 14.09
CA MET A 262 19.08 -6.65 15.28
C MET A 262 19.40 -5.17 15.41
N SER A 263 19.28 -4.62 16.61
CA SER A 263 19.71 -3.26 16.92
C SER A 263 20.37 -3.24 18.30
N ASN A 264 21.63 -2.83 18.37
CA ASN A 264 22.43 -2.81 19.60
C ASN A 264 22.46 -4.16 20.36
N GLY A 265 22.47 -5.27 19.62
CA GLY A 265 22.45 -6.62 20.21
C GLY A 265 21.07 -7.12 20.66
N THR A 266 20.03 -6.28 20.56
CA THR A 266 18.66 -6.63 20.89
C THR A 266 17.90 -7.05 19.63
N GLN A 267 17.19 -8.17 19.71
CA GLN A 267 16.26 -8.59 18.66
C GLN A 267 15.05 -7.66 18.65
N LYS A 268 14.75 -7.09 17.48
CA LYS A 268 13.59 -6.23 17.24
C LYS A 268 12.77 -6.73 16.06
N ALA A 269 11.54 -6.25 15.95
CA ALA A 269 10.72 -6.46 14.78
C ALA A 269 9.89 -5.22 14.43
N LEU A 270 9.78 -4.95 13.13
CA LEU A 270 8.78 -4.05 12.58
C LEU A 270 7.48 -4.85 12.43
N VAL A 271 6.42 -4.37 13.05
CA VAL A 271 5.15 -5.08 13.13
C VAL A 271 4.00 -4.18 12.70
N LEU A 272 2.98 -4.80 12.13
CA LEU A 272 1.70 -4.19 11.85
C LEU A 272 0.70 -4.62 12.91
N LEU A 273 0.24 -3.68 13.73
CA LEU A 273 -0.84 -3.89 14.69
C LEU A 273 -2.18 -3.65 13.97
N ARG A 274 -3.03 -4.66 13.96
CA ARG A 274 -4.38 -4.58 13.40
C ARG A 274 -5.38 -4.25 14.50
N TYR A 275 -6.40 -3.49 14.16
CA TYR A 275 -7.47 -3.18 15.08
C TYR A 275 -8.81 -3.00 14.36
N LYS A 276 -9.89 -3.15 15.12
CA LYS A 276 -11.24 -2.83 14.70
C LYS A 276 -11.78 -1.76 15.64
N ALA A 277 -12.11 -0.60 15.09
CA ALA A 277 -12.72 0.50 15.83
C ALA A 277 -14.14 0.15 16.27
N ALA A 278 -14.69 0.94 17.20
CA ALA A 278 -16.02 0.71 17.78
C ALA A 278 -17.16 0.74 16.74
N ASP A 279 -16.99 1.50 15.66
CA ASP A 279 -17.91 1.57 14.52
C ASP A 279 -17.80 0.37 13.56
N GLY A 280 -16.84 -0.53 13.83
CA GLY A 280 -16.54 -1.69 13.01
C GLY A 280 -15.50 -1.47 11.92
N THR A 281 -14.99 -0.24 11.76
CA THR A 281 -13.94 0.10 10.80
C THR A 281 -12.66 -0.65 11.13
N LEU A 282 -12.11 -1.38 10.15
CA LEU A 282 -10.81 -2.03 10.27
C LEU A 282 -9.71 -1.01 10.03
N GLY A 283 -8.67 -1.05 10.87
CA GLY A 283 -7.49 -0.19 10.75
C GLY A 283 -6.21 -0.95 11.09
N SER A 284 -5.08 -0.33 10.77
CA SER A 284 -3.77 -0.83 11.16
C SER A 284 -2.79 0.29 11.42
N THR A 285 -1.76 0.01 12.20
CA THR A 285 -0.63 0.91 12.44
C THR A 285 0.66 0.12 12.56
N THR A 286 1.77 0.71 12.12
CA THR A 286 3.09 0.10 12.25
C THR A 286 3.79 0.59 13.50
N THR A 287 4.53 -0.28 14.17
CA THR A 287 5.40 0.09 15.29
C THR A 287 6.56 -0.89 15.40
N ILE A 288 7.48 -0.62 16.33
CA ILE A 288 8.60 -1.50 16.63
C ILE A 288 8.39 -2.16 18.00
N VAL A 289 8.60 -3.47 18.01
CA VAL A 289 8.70 -4.29 19.22
C VAL A 289 10.14 -4.73 19.43
N GLN A 290 10.51 -4.99 20.69
CA GLN A 290 11.85 -5.48 21.04
C GLN A 290 11.75 -6.64 22.03
N GLN A 291 12.77 -7.50 22.04
CA GLN A 291 12.92 -8.56 23.01
C GLN A 291 13.83 -8.09 24.17
N SER A 292 13.24 -7.73 25.30
CA SER A 292 13.94 -7.31 26.52
C SER A 292 13.74 -8.35 27.62
N GLY A 293 14.83 -8.84 28.22
CA GLY A 293 14.76 -9.81 29.33
C GLY A 293 14.09 -11.14 28.98
N GLY A 294 14.05 -11.52 27.70
CA GLY A 294 13.36 -12.72 27.21
C GLY A 294 11.87 -12.53 26.91
N THR A 295 11.30 -11.37 27.24
CA THR A 295 9.93 -10.96 26.92
C THR A 295 9.92 -9.94 25.79
N TRP A 296 8.78 -9.79 25.11
CA TRP A 296 8.59 -8.76 24.08
C TRP A 296 7.77 -7.60 24.63
N ASP A 297 8.06 -6.39 24.18
CA ASP A 297 7.29 -5.16 24.45
C ASP A 297 7.34 -4.20 23.25
N ILE A 298 6.46 -3.19 23.27
CA ILE A 298 6.39 -2.13 22.26
C ILE A 298 7.28 -0.98 22.68
N VAL A 299 8.29 -0.67 21.88
CA VAL A 299 9.25 0.41 22.14
C VAL A 299 9.07 1.60 21.18
N GLY A 300 8.35 1.41 20.08
CA GLY A 300 8.15 2.43 19.06
C GLY A 300 9.39 2.67 18.20
N ASN A 301 9.22 3.45 17.13
CA ASN A 301 10.25 3.66 16.12
C ASN A 301 11.45 4.54 16.54
N GLN A 302 11.43 5.08 17.76
CA GLN A 302 12.48 5.90 18.36
C GLN A 302 12.82 7.19 17.57
N GLN A 303 11.90 7.64 16.71
CA GLN A 303 12.06 8.88 15.95
C GLN A 303 11.69 10.08 16.80
N PRO A 304 12.48 11.17 16.79
CA PRO A 304 12.20 12.36 17.60
C PRO A 304 11.09 13.26 17.01
N TYR A 305 10.73 13.06 15.74
CA TYR A 305 9.77 13.90 15.02
C TYR A 305 8.75 13.06 14.25
N ASN A 306 7.64 13.68 13.86
CA ASN A 306 6.57 13.03 13.12
C ASN A 306 6.88 13.01 11.63
N VAL A 307 7.46 11.90 11.18
CA VAL A 307 7.78 11.63 9.78
C VAL A 307 7.36 10.21 9.42
N THR A 308 6.72 10.03 8.28
CA THR A 308 6.43 8.70 7.74
C THR A 308 6.94 8.60 6.32
N ILE A 309 7.72 7.55 6.06
CA ILE A 309 8.15 7.18 4.71
C ILE A 309 7.52 5.85 4.36
N SER A 310 6.83 5.82 3.24
CA SER A 310 6.29 4.61 2.63
C SER A 310 6.58 4.61 1.14
N SER A 311 6.53 3.46 0.50
CA SER A 311 6.61 3.31 -0.95
C SER A 311 5.25 3.53 -1.57
N PHE A 312 5.27 4.04 -2.80
CA PHE A 312 4.07 4.16 -3.60
C PHE A 312 4.25 3.60 -5.00
N LEU A 313 3.11 3.29 -5.61
CA LEU A 313 2.99 2.98 -7.02
C LEU A 313 1.83 3.75 -7.63
N ALA A 314 2.09 4.46 -8.71
CA ALA A 314 1.10 5.26 -9.40
C ALA A 314 0.95 4.84 -10.85
N ARG A 315 -0.28 4.89 -11.38
CA ARG A 315 -0.56 4.92 -12.81
C ARG A 315 -0.96 6.34 -13.18
N ARG A 316 -0.16 7.00 -14.01
CA ARG A 316 -0.40 8.37 -14.48
C ARG A 316 -0.83 8.36 -15.94
N GLN A 317 -2.03 8.87 -16.19
CA GLN A 317 -2.64 8.96 -17.50
C GLN A 317 -2.85 10.42 -17.86
N SER A 318 -2.28 10.84 -18.98
CA SER A 318 -2.54 12.14 -19.57
C SER A 318 -3.71 12.04 -20.55
N LEU A 319 -4.67 12.95 -20.42
CA LEU A 319 -5.87 13.02 -21.26
C LEU A 319 -5.72 14.03 -22.41
N ASP A 320 -4.75 14.95 -22.31
CA ASP A 320 -4.41 15.87 -23.38
C ASP A 320 -3.54 15.17 -24.45
N ALA A 321 -3.78 15.49 -25.73
CA ALA A 321 -3.16 14.78 -26.86
C ALA A 321 -1.62 14.90 -26.86
N THR A 322 -1.08 16.01 -26.36
CA THR A 322 0.36 16.28 -26.29
C THR A 322 1.06 15.34 -25.31
N ASN A 323 0.46 15.12 -24.13
CA ASN A 323 1.08 14.34 -23.07
C ASN A 323 0.62 12.87 -23.02
N GLN A 324 -0.50 12.53 -23.68
CA GLN A 324 -1.06 11.17 -23.68
C GLN A 324 -0.01 10.08 -23.99
N PRO A 325 0.89 10.24 -25.00
CA PRO A 325 1.90 9.23 -25.32
C PRO A 325 2.90 8.93 -24.18
N TYR A 326 3.02 9.83 -23.21
CA TYR A 326 3.93 9.73 -22.06
C TYR A 326 3.25 9.26 -20.76
N SER A 327 2.02 8.74 -20.88
CA SER A 327 1.35 8.08 -19.75
C SER A 327 2.17 6.88 -19.29
N ARG A 328 2.26 6.69 -17.97
CA ARG A 328 3.27 5.79 -17.36
C ARG A 328 2.87 5.29 -15.99
N TYR A 329 3.51 4.21 -15.55
CA TYR A 329 3.65 3.87 -14.14
C TYR A 329 4.77 4.69 -13.51
N GLU A 330 4.64 5.04 -12.24
CA GLU A 330 5.66 5.71 -11.43
C GLU A 330 5.75 5.00 -10.08
N ALA A 331 6.95 4.84 -9.56
CA ALA A 331 7.17 4.31 -8.21
C ALA A 331 8.24 5.10 -7.48
N GLY A 332 8.21 5.03 -6.15
CA GLY A 332 9.13 5.76 -5.31
C GLY A 332 8.71 5.81 -3.85
N LEU A 333 9.01 6.93 -3.19
CA LEU A 333 8.77 7.17 -1.78
C LEU A 333 7.72 8.27 -1.59
N GLY A 334 6.71 8.02 -0.77
CA GLY A 334 5.90 9.07 -0.14
C GLY A 334 6.56 9.51 1.15
N ILE A 335 6.91 10.80 1.25
CA ILE A 335 7.62 11.39 2.38
C ILE A 335 6.66 12.35 3.09
N ASN A 336 5.93 11.84 4.08
CA ASN A 336 4.90 12.59 4.78
C ASN A 336 5.49 13.26 6.01
N ILE A 337 5.60 14.60 5.96
CA ILE A 337 6.05 15.45 7.06
C ILE A 337 4.98 16.52 7.28
N PRO A 338 4.16 16.41 8.34
CA PRO A 338 3.25 17.49 8.72
C PRO A 338 4.00 18.79 9.01
N VAL A 339 3.40 19.92 8.64
CA VAL A 339 3.93 21.24 9.03
C VAL A 339 4.02 21.35 10.55
N GLY A 340 5.02 22.08 11.04
CA GLY A 340 5.20 22.31 12.47
C GLY A 340 4.07 23.13 13.07
N ALA A 341 3.60 22.73 14.25
CA ALA A 341 2.53 23.43 14.96
C ALA A 341 2.67 23.28 16.47
N ALA A 342 2.15 24.23 17.25
CA ALA A 342 2.24 24.18 18.69
C ALA A 342 1.51 22.92 19.22
N GLY A 343 2.16 22.19 20.12
CA GLY A 343 1.60 20.96 20.68
C GLY A 343 1.66 19.72 19.77
N THR A 344 2.32 19.80 18.61
CA THR A 344 2.63 18.61 17.80
C THR A 344 4.11 18.26 17.92
N PRO A 345 4.53 17.02 17.57
CA PRO A 345 5.94 16.64 17.62
C PRO A 345 6.83 17.44 16.67
N ASN A 346 6.27 17.97 15.58
CA ASN A 346 7.04 18.76 14.63
C ASN A 346 7.13 20.21 15.13
N PRO A 347 8.34 20.77 15.24
CA PRO A 347 8.57 22.04 15.90
C PRO A 347 7.96 23.21 15.09
N VAL A 348 7.37 24.19 15.78
CA VAL A 348 6.68 25.35 15.15
C VAL A 348 7.53 26.15 14.16
N ASN A 349 8.85 26.13 14.34
CA ASN A 349 9.80 26.80 13.46
C ASN A 349 10.29 25.92 12.30
N LEU A 350 9.73 24.72 12.10
CA LEU A 350 10.03 23.86 10.96
C LEU A 350 9.67 24.58 9.65
N ALA A 351 10.69 24.96 8.87
CA ALA A 351 10.51 25.63 7.59
C ALA A 351 10.87 24.75 6.40
N SER A 352 11.77 23.78 6.57
CA SER A 352 12.08 22.80 5.54
C SER A 352 12.66 21.51 6.12
N ALA A 353 12.70 20.46 5.32
CA ALA A 353 13.36 19.20 5.66
C ALA A 353 14.17 18.67 4.48
N SER A 354 15.30 18.02 4.74
CA SER A 354 16.04 17.25 3.73
C SER A 354 15.94 15.76 4.02
N VAL A 355 15.82 14.95 2.97
CA VAL A 355 15.85 13.49 3.07
C VAL A 355 16.94 12.91 2.17
N THR A 356 17.72 11.99 2.72
CA THR A 356 18.78 11.25 2.01
C THR A 356 18.67 9.76 2.32
N GLY A 357 19.16 8.91 1.42
CA GLY A 357 19.18 7.47 1.62
C GLY A 357 19.11 6.67 0.32
N PRO A 358 18.98 5.34 0.42
CA PRO A 358 18.96 4.45 -0.74
C PRO A 358 17.91 4.87 -1.79
N GLY A 359 18.35 4.99 -3.04
CA GLY A 359 17.51 5.37 -4.18
C GLY A 359 17.24 6.87 -4.34
N ILE A 360 17.68 7.72 -3.40
CA ILE A 360 17.64 9.18 -3.53
C ILE A 360 19.00 9.66 -4.05
N SER A 361 19.01 10.43 -5.14
CA SER A 361 20.23 11.05 -5.66
C SER A 361 20.58 12.31 -4.85
N GLY A 362 21.55 12.21 -3.94
CA GLY A 362 21.93 13.31 -3.06
C GLY A 362 20.90 13.56 -1.96
N SER A 363 20.38 14.78 -1.88
CA SER A 363 19.31 15.18 -0.95
C SER A 363 18.10 15.69 -1.72
N VAL A 364 16.92 15.32 -1.25
CA VAL A 364 15.67 15.97 -1.67
C VAL A 364 15.18 16.88 -0.55
N TYR A 365 14.61 18.02 -0.92
CA TYR A 365 14.15 19.02 0.03
C TYR A 365 12.64 19.13 -0.01
N LEU A 366 12.04 19.24 1.17
CA LEU A 366 10.61 19.49 1.36
C LEU A 366 10.41 20.85 2.02
N VAL A 367 9.46 21.64 1.49
CA VAL A 367 9.09 22.98 1.98
C VAL A 367 7.57 23.13 2.00
N PRO A 368 7.00 24.15 2.69
CA PRO A 368 5.57 24.42 2.64
C PRO A 368 5.04 24.62 1.21
N ARG A 369 3.79 24.23 0.98
CA ARG A 369 3.11 24.37 -0.32
C ARG A 369 2.59 25.80 -0.50
N ASN A 370 2.53 26.26 -1.74
CA ASN A 370 1.87 27.51 -2.10
C ASN A 370 0.33 27.37 -2.21
N GLY A 371 -0.16 26.16 -2.50
CA GLY A 371 -1.60 25.86 -2.62
C GLY A 371 -2.30 25.68 -1.27
N THR A 372 -3.63 25.76 -1.27
CA THR A 372 -4.49 25.48 -0.12
C THR A 372 -5.04 24.05 -0.15
N GLY A 373 -5.56 23.55 0.97
CA GLY A 373 -6.12 22.20 1.10
C GLY A 373 -5.11 21.12 1.49
N ASN A 374 -4.00 21.49 2.16
CA ASN A 374 -2.92 20.56 2.50
C ASN A 374 -2.14 20.98 3.76
N THR A 375 -1.77 20.02 4.61
CA THR A 375 -1.01 20.25 5.85
C THR A 375 0.38 19.59 5.89
N LEU A 376 0.84 19.05 4.76
CA LEU A 376 2.15 18.41 4.63
C LEU A 376 3.13 19.30 3.89
N LEU A 377 4.42 19.20 4.23
CA LEU A 377 5.48 19.70 3.34
C LEU A 377 5.41 19.00 1.97
N ALA A 378 5.94 19.66 0.94
CA ALA A 378 6.05 19.13 -0.42
C ALA A 378 7.50 19.18 -0.89
N LEU A 379 7.87 18.20 -1.72
CA LEU A 379 9.15 18.20 -2.42
C LEU A 379 9.27 19.44 -3.28
N THR A 380 10.43 20.08 -3.33
CA THR A 380 10.64 21.22 -4.22
C THR A 380 10.50 20.82 -5.70
N SER A 381 9.98 21.72 -6.53
CA SER A 381 9.88 21.50 -7.99
C SER A 381 11.25 21.37 -8.65
N THR A 382 12.22 22.17 -8.19
CA THR A 382 13.62 22.11 -8.62
C THR A 382 14.51 21.52 -7.54
N ALA A 383 15.59 20.85 -7.95
CA ALA A 383 16.59 20.35 -7.01
C ALA A 383 17.29 21.52 -6.28
N LEU A 384 17.44 21.40 -4.96
CA LEU A 384 18.23 22.33 -4.15
C LEU A 384 19.56 21.67 -3.77
N GLN A 385 20.63 22.47 -3.70
CA GLN A 385 21.95 21.99 -3.28
C GLN A 385 22.16 22.10 -1.77
N GLN A 386 21.39 22.95 -1.10
CA GLN A 386 21.47 23.24 0.33
C GLN A 386 20.09 23.62 0.87
N ALA A 387 19.93 23.59 2.19
CA ALA A 387 18.71 24.05 2.84
C ALA A 387 18.41 25.53 2.50
N PRO A 388 17.14 25.90 2.28
CA PRO A 388 16.76 27.30 2.12
C PRO A 388 17.18 28.14 3.33
N THR A 389 17.80 29.29 3.07
CA THR A 389 18.24 30.24 4.12
C THR A 389 17.25 31.40 4.34
N ALA A 390 16.07 31.30 3.73
CA ALA A 390 14.96 32.21 3.86
C ALA A 390 13.65 31.42 3.68
N PRO A 391 12.50 31.92 4.18
CA PRO A 391 11.20 31.30 3.93
C PRO A 391 10.98 31.01 2.45
N MET A 392 10.74 29.74 2.14
CA MET A 392 10.53 29.24 0.79
C MET A 392 9.24 28.42 0.77
N THR A 393 8.45 28.59 -0.27
CA THR A 393 7.33 27.70 -0.59
C THR A 393 7.58 27.04 -1.94
N THR A 394 6.83 25.98 -2.24
CA THR A 394 6.88 25.32 -3.55
C THR A 394 5.50 25.21 -4.19
N ASN A 395 5.50 25.32 -5.52
CA ASN A 395 4.34 25.00 -6.36
C ASN A 395 4.23 23.50 -6.65
N SER A 396 5.22 22.70 -6.25
CA SER A 396 5.07 21.25 -6.26
C SER A 396 4.04 20.86 -5.21
N ASN A 397 3.00 20.16 -5.64
CA ASN A 397 1.95 19.71 -4.76
C ASN A 397 2.06 18.21 -4.45
N THR A 398 3.28 17.71 -4.26
CA THR A 398 3.50 16.28 -3.98
C THR A 398 4.60 16.05 -2.94
N SER A 399 4.38 15.06 -2.08
CA SER A 399 5.39 14.47 -1.20
C SER A 399 5.99 13.18 -1.80
N LEU A 400 5.64 12.87 -3.06
CA LEU A 400 6.06 11.65 -3.73
C LEU A 400 7.37 11.90 -4.47
N TYR A 401 8.47 11.29 -4.02
CA TYR A 401 9.75 11.28 -4.73
C TYR A 401 9.78 10.08 -5.67
N ARG A 402 10.00 10.32 -6.97
CA ARG A 402 9.93 9.27 -8.00
C ARG A 402 11.33 8.80 -8.38
N TRP A 403 11.57 7.50 -8.19
CA TRP A 403 12.85 6.89 -8.53
C TRP A 403 12.79 5.99 -9.77
N SER A 404 11.60 5.67 -10.25
CA SER A 404 11.37 4.70 -11.32
C SER A 404 10.08 5.06 -12.04
N TRP A 405 10.09 4.91 -13.37
CA TRP A 405 8.90 5.07 -14.20
C TRP A 405 8.99 4.15 -15.42
N GLN A 406 7.83 3.75 -15.93
CA GLN A 406 7.71 2.88 -17.10
C GLN A 406 6.49 3.29 -17.92
N THR A 407 6.67 3.49 -19.23
CA THR A 407 5.56 3.81 -20.16
C THR A 407 4.46 2.75 -20.08
N LEU A 408 3.20 3.17 -20.13
CA LEU A 408 2.07 2.23 -20.09
C LEU A 408 2.05 1.32 -21.32
N PRO A 409 1.58 0.07 -21.20
CA PRO A 409 1.41 -0.84 -22.33
C PRO A 409 0.63 -0.21 -23.48
N GLY A 410 1.11 -0.40 -24.71
CA GLY A 410 0.50 0.13 -25.94
C GLY A 410 0.90 1.55 -26.31
N LEU A 411 1.67 2.25 -25.47
CA LEU A 411 2.20 3.58 -25.77
C LEU A 411 3.70 3.50 -26.10
N THR A 412 4.17 4.46 -26.89
CA THR A 412 5.56 4.50 -27.39
C THR A 412 6.35 5.73 -26.93
N GLY A 413 5.70 6.68 -26.25
CA GLY A 413 6.38 7.87 -25.75
C GLY A 413 7.36 7.54 -24.62
N THR A 414 8.53 8.18 -24.66
CA THR A 414 9.53 8.09 -23.59
C THR A 414 9.42 9.31 -22.69
N PHE A 415 9.06 9.11 -21.43
CA PHE A 415 8.99 10.21 -20.47
C PHE A 415 10.37 10.56 -19.91
N ALA A 416 10.70 11.85 -19.90
CA ALA A 416 11.81 12.41 -19.16
C ALA A 416 11.30 13.57 -18.29
N PRO A 417 11.68 13.64 -17.00
CA PRO A 417 11.27 14.74 -16.14
C PRO A 417 11.87 16.05 -16.63
N GLY A 418 11.03 17.08 -16.81
CA GLY A 418 11.49 18.44 -17.12
C GLY A 418 12.22 19.09 -15.92
N SER A 419 12.92 20.20 -16.16
CA SER A 419 13.70 20.93 -15.13
C SER A 419 12.89 21.30 -13.89
N ASN A 420 11.61 21.64 -14.08
CA ASN A 420 10.65 21.97 -13.01
C ASN A 420 10.12 20.74 -12.23
N ASN A 421 10.67 19.56 -12.48
CA ASN A 421 10.39 18.33 -11.72
C ASN A 421 11.68 17.70 -11.16
N SER A 422 12.82 18.37 -11.29
CA SER A 422 14.13 17.83 -10.85
C SER A 422 14.24 17.65 -9.34
N GLY A 423 13.42 18.33 -8.52
CA GLY A 423 13.41 18.13 -7.07
C GLY A 423 12.55 16.96 -6.58
N LEU A 424 11.71 16.39 -7.47
CA LEU A 424 10.77 15.31 -7.15
C LEU A 424 10.93 14.05 -8.03
N TYR A 425 11.94 14.04 -8.90
CA TYR A 425 12.39 12.86 -9.64
C TYR A 425 13.91 12.69 -9.47
N THR A 426 14.36 11.44 -9.46
CA THR A 426 15.74 11.12 -9.85
C THR A 426 16.01 11.56 -11.31
N PRO A 427 17.25 11.89 -11.71
CA PRO A 427 17.55 12.25 -13.11
C PRO A 427 17.22 11.16 -14.12
N GLN A 428 17.35 9.88 -13.73
CA GLN A 428 17.05 8.70 -14.56
C GLN A 428 16.49 7.58 -13.68
N PRO A 429 15.62 6.68 -14.21
CA PRO A 429 15.11 5.55 -13.44
C PRO A 429 16.26 4.74 -12.83
N ILE A 430 16.16 4.47 -11.53
CA ILE A 430 17.16 3.66 -10.83
C ILE A 430 16.85 2.17 -10.97
N ASP A 431 17.89 1.36 -10.82
CA ASP A 431 17.71 -0.06 -10.52
C ASP A 431 17.35 -0.26 -9.05
N THR A 432 16.11 -0.67 -8.81
CA THR A 432 15.58 -0.89 -7.45
C THR A 432 16.14 -2.15 -6.77
N THR A 433 16.90 -3.01 -7.46
CA THR A 433 17.63 -4.13 -6.82
C THR A 433 18.59 -3.64 -5.73
N ASN A 434 19.15 -2.44 -5.90
CA ASN A 434 20.10 -1.81 -4.99
C ASN A 434 19.44 -1.05 -3.83
N VAL A 435 18.11 -1.02 -3.77
CA VAL A 435 17.37 -0.38 -2.69
C VAL A 435 16.84 -1.47 -1.75
N PRO A 436 17.36 -1.55 -0.50
CA PRO A 436 16.92 -2.57 0.46
C PRO A 436 15.41 -2.50 0.72
N GLN A 437 14.79 -3.65 0.98
CA GLN A 437 13.42 -3.69 1.50
C GLN A 437 13.39 -3.09 2.91
N TYR A 438 12.37 -2.25 3.18
CA TYR A 438 12.26 -1.49 4.43
C TYR A 438 13.53 -0.66 4.72
N ALA A 439 14.03 0.06 3.70
CA ALA A 439 15.24 0.87 3.79
C ALA A 439 15.12 1.99 4.84
N ASN A 440 16.26 2.37 5.41
CA ASN A 440 16.39 3.49 6.32
C ASN A 440 16.82 4.75 5.57
N TYR A 441 16.21 5.88 5.91
CA TYR A 441 16.48 7.20 5.36
C TYR A 441 16.93 8.14 6.47
N THR A 442 17.81 9.08 6.16
CA THR A 442 18.22 10.13 7.08
C THR A 442 17.43 11.39 6.78
N VAL A 443 16.76 11.94 7.79
CA VAL A 443 15.98 13.18 7.72
C VAL A 443 16.68 14.24 8.55
N THR A 444 16.71 15.47 8.05
CA THR A 444 17.18 16.65 8.80
C THR A 444 16.15 17.75 8.65
N PHE A 445 15.73 18.34 9.78
CA PHE A 445 14.82 19.48 9.80
C PHE A 445 15.61 20.78 9.85
N TYR A 446 15.07 21.84 9.25
CA TYR A 446 15.67 23.17 9.26
C TYR A 446 14.64 24.25 9.58
N ASP A 447 15.11 25.30 10.23
CA ASP A 447 14.33 26.52 10.42
C ASP A 447 14.38 27.44 9.20
N ALA A 448 13.70 28.59 9.27
CA ALA A 448 13.61 29.54 8.16
C ALA A 448 14.94 30.22 7.78
N THR A 449 15.99 30.06 8.60
CA THR A 449 17.35 30.57 8.33
C THR A 449 18.25 29.52 7.70
N GLY A 450 17.77 28.29 7.52
CA GLY A 450 18.56 27.15 7.06
C GLY A 450 19.38 26.48 8.15
N THR A 451 19.12 26.83 9.43
CA THR A 451 19.80 26.20 10.57
C THR A 451 19.11 24.87 10.90
N ALA A 452 19.89 23.81 11.09
CA ALA A 452 19.36 22.50 11.43
C ALA A 452 18.65 22.52 12.80
N ILE A 453 17.47 21.92 12.87
CA ILE A 453 16.70 21.71 14.10
C ILE A 453 17.00 20.29 14.59
N GLY A 454 17.65 20.21 15.76
CA GLY A 454 18.08 18.92 16.31
C GLY A 454 19.20 18.28 15.49
N GLN A 455 19.39 16.97 15.68
CA GLN A 455 20.35 16.18 14.91
C GLN A 455 19.63 15.45 13.78
N PRO A 456 20.33 15.12 12.67
CA PRO A 456 19.81 14.18 11.68
C PRO A 456 19.37 12.88 12.33
N PHE A 457 18.23 12.35 11.92
CA PHE A 457 17.62 11.15 12.51
C PHE A 457 17.18 10.17 11.43
N THR A 458 17.06 8.90 11.80
CA THR A 458 16.71 7.81 10.88
C THR A 458 15.21 7.55 10.86
N VAL A 459 14.66 7.40 9.66
CA VAL A 459 13.27 7.00 9.42
C VAL A 459 13.28 5.72 8.57
N THR A 460 12.62 4.68 9.06
CA THR A 460 12.46 3.42 8.32
C THR A 460 11.29 3.54 7.34
N ASN A 461 11.48 3.15 6.09
CA ASN A 461 10.38 2.92 5.17
C ASN A 461 9.55 1.73 5.67
N VAL A 462 8.30 1.98 6.03
CA VAL A 462 7.41 0.97 6.63
C VAL A 462 6.82 -0.01 5.62
N SER A 463 7.26 0.07 4.36
CA SER A 463 6.74 -0.75 3.27
C SER A 463 7.85 -1.28 2.35
N PRO A 464 7.57 -2.35 1.59
CA PRO A 464 8.49 -2.87 0.58
C PRO A 464 8.85 -1.86 -0.52
N THR A 465 10.09 -1.94 -1.01
CA THR A 465 10.58 -1.21 -2.18
C THR A 465 9.88 -1.69 -3.46
N LEU A 466 9.50 -0.75 -4.33
CA LEU A 466 8.76 -1.04 -5.56
C LEU A 466 9.42 -0.42 -6.82
N PRO A 467 9.57 -1.18 -7.90
CA PRO A 467 9.80 -0.63 -9.24
C PRO A 467 8.47 -0.21 -9.89
N ALA A 468 8.53 0.69 -10.87
CA ALA A 468 7.35 1.06 -11.66
C ALA A 468 6.76 -0.13 -12.44
N ALA A 469 7.57 -1.13 -12.77
CA ALA A 469 7.14 -2.37 -13.44
C ALA A 469 6.12 -3.18 -12.63
N ALA A 470 6.05 -2.98 -11.30
CA ALA A 470 5.00 -3.55 -10.46
C ALA A 470 3.58 -3.11 -10.90
N GLY A 471 3.47 -1.99 -11.62
CA GLY A 471 2.20 -1.46 -12.14
C GLY A 471 1.48 -2.40 -13.09
N ASN A 472 2.19 -3.31 -13.75
CA ASN A 472 1.58 -4.34 -14.59
C ASN A 472 0.75 -5.35 -13.78
N GLY A 473 1.09 -5.55 -12.50
CA GLY A 473 0.43 -6.50 -11.61
C GLY A 473 -0.78 -5.95 -10.85
N VAL A 474 -1.22 -4.72 -11.16
CA VAL A 474 -2.28 -4.05 -10.42
C VAL A 474 -3.56 -4.01 -11.25
N ALA A 475 -4.66 -4.43 -10.64
CA ALA A 475 -6.00 -4.23 -11.19
C ALA A 475 -6.41 -2.75 -11.02
N TRP A 476 -6.10 -1.93 -12.02
CA TRP A 476 -6.39 -0.49 -12.01
C TRP A 476 -7.86 -0.18 -12.31
N GLN A 477 -8.45 0.76 -11.55
CA GLN A 477 -9.77 1.32 -11.81
C GLN A 477 -9.81 2.15 -13.11
N SER A 478 -11.00 2.41 -13.63
CA SER A 478 -11.23 3.32 -14.75
C SER A 478 -12.26 4.37 -14.38
N LEU A 479 -11.93 5.65 -14.56
CA LEU A 479 -12.92 6.73 -14.47
C LEU A 479 -14.01 6.55 -15.54
N LEU A 480 -15.25 6.89 -15.17
CA LEU A 480 -16.36 6.93 -16.12
C LEU A 480 -16.31 8.23 -16.94
N SER A 481 -17.02 8.21 -18.08
CA SER A 481 -17.14 9.37 -18.97
C SER A 481 -17.78 10.59 -18.29
N SER A 482 -18.64 10.36 -17.29
CA SER A 482 -19.19 11.42 -16.42
C SER A 482 -18.11 12.23 -15.70
N THR A 483 -16.93 11.65 -15.45
CA THR A 483 -15.78 12.36 -14.88
C THR A 483 -14.83 12.84 -15.98
N THR A 484 -14.41 11.95 -16.88
CA THR A 484 -13.36 12.29 -17.87
C THR A 484 -13.84 13.31 -18.91
N SER A 485 -15.07 13.16 -19.41
CA SER A 485 -15.59 14.03 -20.48
C SER A 485 -16.28 15.27 -19.96
N ALA A 486 -16.87 15.24 -18.75
CA ALA A 486 -17.55 16.40 -18.19
C ALA A 486 -16.61 17.33 -17.42
N PHE A 487 -15.71 16.80 -16.59
CA PHE A 487 -14.89 17.59 -15.66
C PHE A 487 -13.44 17.78 -16.12
N LEU A 488 -12.84 16.74 -16.72
CA LEU A 488 -11.44 16.76 -17.20
C LEU A 488 -11.30 17.16 -18.68
N SER A 489 -12.36 17.69 -19.29
CA SER A 489 -12.35 18.21 -20.66
C SER A 489 -12.65 19.71 -20.67
N PRO A 490 -11.90 20.55 -21.42
CA PRO A 490 -12.20 21.97 -21.56
C PRO A 490 -13.57 22.25 -22.19
N SER A 491 -14.10 21.32 -22.99
CA SER A 491 -15.43 21.38 -23.59
C SER A 491 -16.50 20.64 -22.78
N GLY A 492 -16.16 20.13 -21.60
CA GLY A 492 -17.05 19.36 -20.75
C GLY A 492 -18.11 20.22 -20.07
N SER A 493 -19.24 19.61 -19.70
CA SER A 493 -20.33 20.29 -19.01
C SER A 493 -19.97 20.82 -17.61
N ALA A 494 -18.87 20.34 -17.02
CA ALA A 494 -18.32 20.79 -15.74
C ALA A 494 -16.94 21.48 -15.92
N ALA A 495 -16.65 22.05 -17.09
CA ALA A 495 -15.41 22.78 -17.36
C ALA A 495 -15.30 24.13 -16.62
N SER A 496 -16.44 24.76 -16.28
CA SER A 496 -16.47 25.97 -15.44
C SER A 496 -15.98 25.69 -14.01
N ALA A 497 -15.80 26.74 -13.20
CA ALA A 497 -15.38 26.57 -11.81
C ALA A 497 -16.39 25.71 -11.01
N GLN A 498 -15.89 24.77 -10.21
CA GLN A 498 -16.72 23.81 -9.45
C GLN A 498 -16.42 23.90 -7.96
N GLY A 499 -17.45 24.02 -7.11
CA GLY A 499 -17.29 23.96 -5.65
C GLY A 499 -17.11 22.53 -5.12
N ALA A 500 -17.71 21.56 -5.79
CA ALA A 500 -17.57 20.14 -5.51
C ALA A 500 -17.79 19.32 -6.78
N VAL A 501 -17.23 18.11 -6.84
CA VAL A 501 -17.34 17.21 -8.00
C VAL A 501 -17.63 15.80 -7.51
N ASN A 502 -18.65 15.15 -8.08
CA ASN A 502 -18.90 13.73 -7.88
C ASN A 502 -18.07 12.93 -8.88
N LEU A 503 -17.00 12.31 -8.38
CA LEU A 503 -16.16 11.40 -9.15
C LEU A 503 -16.84 10.04 -9.24
N GLN A 504 -16.76 9.41 -10.41
CA GLN A 504 -17.31 8.09 -10.65
C GLN A 504 -16.32 7.20 -11.39
N TRP A 505 -16.20 5.95 -10.95
CA TRP A 505 -15.29 4.97 -11.54
C TRP A 505 -15.86 3.56 -11.48
N ALA A 506 -15.28 2.70 -12.30
CA ALA A 506 -15.52 1.27 -12.30
C ALA A 506 -14.23 0.53 -11.95
N ASN A 507 -14.38 -0.58 -11.23
CA ASN A 507 -13.32 -1.54 -10.99
C ASN A 507 -13.37 -2.58 -12.12
N ASN A 508 -12.50 -2.47 -13.14
CA ASN A 508 -12.49 -3.37 -14.32
C ASN A 508 -12.17 -4.84 -13.92
N THR A 509 -12.64 -5.88 -14.61
CA THR A 509 -12.85 -6.10 -16.07
C THR A 509 -14.31 -6.44 -16.44
N THR A 510 -14.59 -6.63 -17.75
CA THR A 510 -15.92 -6.98 -18.32
C THR A 510 -16.57 -8.25 -17.74
N THR A 511 -15.90 -8.99 -16.86
CA THR A 511 -16.35 -10.28 -16.28
C THR A 511 -16.30 -10.34 -14.75
N ALA A 512 -15.55 -9.48 -14.04
CA ALA A 512 -15.45 -9.47 -12.57
C ALA A 512 -14.86 -8.17 -11.98
N ASN A 513 -15.36 -7.75 -10.82
CA ASN A 513 -14.83 -6.63 -10.02
C ASN A 513 -13.71 -7.15 -9.09
N ILE A 514 -12.46 -6.98 -9.50
CA ILE A 514 -11.27 -7.45 -8.74
C ILE A 514 -10.32 -6.31 -8.33
N ALA A 515 -10.60 -5.06 -8.72
CA ALA A 515 -9.75 -3.93 -8.33
C ALA A 515 -9.91 -3.61 -6.83
N PRO A 516 -8.85 -3.13 -6.17
CA PRO A 516 -8.93 -2.71 -4.77
C PRO A 516 -9.96 -1.59 -4.55
N LEU A 517 -10.53 -1.55 -3.34
CA LEU A 517 -11.46 -0.51 -2.94
C LEU A 517 -10.71 0.83 -2.79
N VAL A 518 -11.23 1.87 -3.43
CA VAL A 518 -10.70 3.24 -3.30
C VAL A 518 -11.13 3.81 -1.95
N MET A 519 -10.15 4.30 -1.19
CA MET A 519 -10.33 4.85 0.17
C MET A 519 -10.09 6.36 0.25
N LYS A 520 -9.49 6.92 -0.81
CA LYS A 520 -9.21 8.35 -0.93
C LYS A 520 -9.42 8.81 -2.36
N ALA A 521 -9.88 10.03 -2.53
CA ALA A 521 -9.90 10.70 -3.82
C ALA A 521 -9.38 12.13 -3.65
N GLN A 522 -8.70 12.63 -4.68
CA GLN A 522 -8.17 13.98 -4.71
C GLN A 522 -8.47 14.62 -6.06
N ILE A 523 -8.79 15.91 -6.02
CA ILE A 523 -8.74 16.79 -7.18
C ILE A 523 -7.67 17.84 -6.92
N GLN A 524 -6.79 18.05 -7.91
CA GLN A 524 -5.87 19.19 -7.95
C GLN A 524 -6.24 20.03 -9.16
N ALA A 525 -6.42 21.33 -8.98
CA ALA A 525 -6.83 22.22 -10.04
C ALA A 525 -6.02 23.52 -10.01
N SER A 526 -5.18 23.71 -11.03
CA SER A 526 -4.36 24.91 -11.23
C SER A 526 -5.07 25.88 -12.18
N PRO A 527 -5.19 27.18 -11.83
CA PRO A 527 -5.81 28.19 -12.69
C PRO A 527 -5.06 28.39 -14.01
N GLY A 528 -5.77 28.92 -15.01
CA GLY A 528 -5.19 29.24 -16.32
C GLY A 528 -4.27 30.46 -16.32
N THR A 529 -3.62 30.68 -17.46
CA THR A 529 -2.71 31.82 -17.63
C THR A 529 -3.46 33.13 -17.44
N GLY A 530 -2.94 34.02 -16.59
CA GLY A 530 -3.54 35.35 -16.33
C GLY A 530 -4.76 35.33 -15.39
N VAL A 531 -5.09 34.19 -14.78
CA VAL A 531 -6.20 34.09 -13.80
C VAL A 531 -5.73 34.47 -12.40
N THR A 532 -6.56 35.23 -11.68
CA THR A 532 -6.36 35.57 -10.26
C THR A 532 -7.52 35.03 -9.42
N PRO A 533 -7.27 34.33 -8.30
CA PRO A 533 -5.96 33.95 -7.78
C PRO A 533 -5.27 32.91 -8.67
N ALA A 534 -3.94 33.00 -8.79
CA ALA A 534 -3.12 32.07 -9.57
C ALA A 534 -2.72 30.81 -8.78
N THR A 535 -3.34 30.60 -7.63
CA THR A 535 -3.02 29.51 -6.70
C THR A 535 -3.80 28.25 -7.04
N GLU A 536 -3.13 27.11 -6.99
CA GLU A 536 -3.77 25.80 -7.08
C GLU A 536 -4.75 25.59 -5.91
N VAL A 537 -5.88 24.94 -6.20
CA VAL A 537 -6.89 24.53 -5.23
C VAL A 537 -6.99 23.01 -5.24
N ASP A 538 -6.76 22.42 -4.07
CA ASP A 538 -6.94 21.00 -3.82
C ASP A 538 -8.29 20.71 -3.18
N GLY A 539 -8.75 19.48 -3.33
CA GLY A 539 -9.84 18.93 -2.54
C GLY A 539 -9.62 17.45 -2.31
N TRP A 540 -9.96 17.02 -1.10
CA TRP A 540 -9.83 15.63 -0.67
C TRP A 540 -11.18 15.05 -0.28
N TRP A 541 -11.32 13.76 -0.53
CA TRP A 541 -12.34 12.91 0.05
C TRP A 541 -11.67 11.69 0.68
N VAL A 542 -12.15 11.30 1.86
CA VAL A 542 -11.67 10.15 2.63
C VAL A 542 -12.87 9.36 3.11
N GLY A 543 -12.87 8.05 2.90
CA GLY A 543 -13.91 7.14 3.37
C GLY A 543 -13.92 5.87 2.52
N PRO A 544 -14.75 4.86 2.82
CA PRO A 544 -15.06 3.84 1.83
C PRO A 544 -15.98 4.46 0.75
N ALA A 545 -15.70 4.17 -0.51
CA ALA A 545 -16.48 4.75 -1.62
C ALA A 545 -17.88 4.14 -1.68
N THR A 546 -18.87 4.92 -2.08
CA THR A 546 -20.25 4.43 -2.23
C THR A 546 -20.34 3.53 -3.45
N TYR A 547 -20.75 2.27 -3.25
CA TYR A 547 -20.97 1.30 -4.33
C TYR A 547 -22.44 1.27 -4.76
N ALA A 548 -22.68 1.42 -6.06
CA ALA A 548 -23.99 1.24 -6.67
C ALA A 548 -24.15 -0.19 -7.19
N PRO A 549 -25.36 -0.79 -7.13
CA PRO A 549 -25.64 -2.11 -7.70
C PRO A 549 -25.30 -2.25 -9.20
N SER A 550 -25.14 -1.13 -9.91
CA SER A 550 -24.68 -1.06 -11.30
C SER A 550 -23.18 -1.38 -11.49
N GLY A 551 -22.44 -1.71 -10.43
CA GLY A 551 -21.00 -1.99 -10.50
C GLY A 551 -20.11 -0.74 -10.45
N GLN A 552 -20.68 0.40 -10.06
CA GLN A 552 -20.02 1.71 -10.11
C GLN A 552 -19.75 2.23 -8.70
N TYR A 553 -18.61 2.89 -8.53
CA TYR A 553 -18.25 3.59 -7.30
C TYR A 553 -18.32 5.09 -7.50
N SER A 554 -18.63 5.82 -6.43
CA SER A 554 -18.60 7.27 -6.44
C SER A 554 -18.11 7.88 -5.13
N ALA A 555 -17.54 9.09 -5.25
CA ALA A 555 -17.15 9.93 -4.12
C ALA A 555 -17.27 11.41 -4.51
N THR A 556 -17.70 12.25 -3.57
CA THR A 556 -17.78 13.70 -3.79
C THR A 556 -16.57 14.38 -3.16
N VAL A 557 -15.82 15.10 -3.99
CA VAL A 557 -14.65 15.87 -3.57
C VAL A 557 -15.00 17.35 -3.54
N THR A 558 -14.75 18.02 -2.42
CA THR A 558 -15.04 19.45 -2.21
C THR A 558 -13.75 20.28 -2.30
N ALA A 559 -13.82 21.42 -2.97
CA ALA A 559 -12.68 22.32 -3.13
C ALA A 559 -12.26 23.00 -1.81
N GLY A 560 -10.96 23.04 -1.55
CA GLY A 560 -10.35 23.59 -0.34
C GLY A 560 -10.43 22.70 0.89
N MET A 561 -10.99 21.49 0.77
CA MET A 561 -11.02 20.51 1.87
C MET A 561 -9.69 19.76 1.92
N ASP A 562 -9.04 19.76 3.08
CA ASP A 562 -7.77 19.04 3.27
C ASP A 562 -7.96 17.55 3.58
N GLN A 563 -6.84 16.82 3.74
CA GLN A 563 -6.86 15.37 4.00
C GLN A 563 -7.55 14.98 5.31
N THR A 564 -7.82 15.93 6.21
CA THR A 564 -8.51 15.72 7.48
C THR A 564 -10.01 16.03 7.40
N GLY A 565 -10.49 16.49 6.23
CA GLY A 565 -11.87 16.93 6.03
C GLY A 565 -12.11 18.38 6.45
N THR A 566 -11.05 19.16 6.73
CA THR A 566 -11.18 20.55 7.19
C THR A 566 -11.16 21.51 6.00
N GLN A 567 -12.11 22.45 5.97
CA GLN A 567 -12.17 23.50 4.94
C GLN A 567 -11.09 24.58 5.22
N GLN A 568 -10.15 24.76 4.29
CA GLN A 568 -9.03 25.70 4.44
C GLN A 568 -9.26 27.07 3.77
N CYS A 569 -10.31 27.23 2.96
CA CYS A 569 -10.67 28.50 2.32
C CYS A 569 -11.91 29.11 2.98
N THR A 570 -11.88 30.41 3.33
CA THR A 570 -13.06 31.18 3.79
C THR A 570 -13.16 32.51 3.02
N PRO A 571 -14.22 32.76 2.21
CA PRO A 571 -15.32 31.84 1.88
C PRO A 571 -14.83 30.60 1.12
N ALA A 572 -15.67 29.56 1.02
CA ALA A 572 -15.31 28.32 0.35
C ALA A 572 -14.78 28.59 -1.08
N CYS A 573 -13.61 28.04 -1.40
CA CYS A 573 -13.01 28.17 -2.72
C CYS A 573 -13.66 27.18 -3.71
N ALA A 574 -13.34 27.34 -4.99
CA ALA A 574 -13.77 26.45 -6.07
C ALA A 574 -12.55 25.92 -6.82
N PHE A 575 -12.65 24.72 -7.38
CA PHE A 575 -11.72 24.27 -8.40
C PHE A 575 -11.80 25.23 -9.60
N PRO A 576 -10.71 25.86 -10.02
CA PRO A 576 -10.72 26.80 -11.14
C PRO A 576 -11.24 26.18 -12.43
N ALA A 577 -11.77 27.03 -13.32
CA ALA A 577 -12.23 26.62 -14.64
C ALA A 577 -11.08 26.02 -15.47
N LEU A 578 -11.38 24.99 -16.26
CA LEU A 578 -10.44 24.39 -17.21
C LEU A 578 -10.46 25.20 -18.51
N GLN A 579 -9.46 26.08 -18.65
CA GLN A 579 -9.28 27.02 -19.76
C GLN A 579 -7.78 27.11 -20.11
N ALA A 580 -7.40 27.92 -21.11
CA ALA A 580 -6.02 28.01 -21.59
C ALA A 580 -4.97 28.16 -20.48
N GLY A 581 -4.01 27.22 -20.43
CA GLY A 581 -2.94 27.16 -19.44
C GLY A 581 -3.36 26.57 -18.08
N ALA A 582 -4.62 26.18 -17.92
CA ALA A 582 -5.12 25.56 -16.69
C ALA A 582 -4.82 24.06 -16.69
N SER A 583 -4.81 23.46 -15.51
CA SER A 583 -4.75 22.00 -15.42
C SER A 583 -5.66 21.46 -14.34
N ARG A 584 -6.20 20.28 -14.59
CA ARG A 584 -6.98 19.50 -13.63
C ARG A 584 -6.44 18.09 -13.56
N LEU A 585 -6.40 17.56 -12.34
CA LEU A 585 -6.02 16.20 -12.06
C LEU A 585 -7.07 15.58 -11.15
N VAL A 586 -7.46 14.35 -11.45
CA VAL A 586 -8.22 13.46 -10.57
C VAL A 586 -7.30 12.32 -10.17
N GLN A 587 -7.28 12.00 -8.88
CA GLN A 587 -6.55 10.89 -8.32
C GLN A 587 -7.48 10.03 -7.48
N LEU A 588 -7.48 8.72 -7.73
CA LEU A 588 -8.04 7.71 -6.84
C LEU A 588 -6.90 7.05 -6.09
N GLY A 589 -7.05 6.95 -4.77
CA GLY A 589 -6.03 6.42 -3.87
C GLY A 589 -6.55 5.31 -2.99
N TRP A 590 -5.71 4.29 -2.78
CA TRP A 590 -5.95 3.23 -1.81
C TRP A 590 -4.62 2.76 -1.23
N THR A 591 -4.71 1.95 -0.19
CA THR A 591 -3.57 1.22 0.36
C THR A 591 -3.77 -0.26 0.11
N SER A 592 -2.68 -0.98 -0.07
CA SER A 592 -2.67 -2.44 -0.13
C SER A 592 -1.41 -2.88 0.60
N GLY A 593 -1.60 -3.40 1.81
CA GLY A 593 -0.52 -3.45 2.79
C GLY A 593 -0.12 -2.02 3.21
N GLN A 594 1.18 -1.78 3.34
CA GLN A 594 1.75 -0.48 3.74
C GLN A 594 2.10 0.40 2.53
N VAL A 595 1.81 -0.08 1.31
CA VAL A 595 2.09 0.64 0.06
C VAL A 595 0.89 1.49 -0.31
N SER A 596 1.16 2.73 -0.73
CA SER A 596 0.14 3.62 -1.28
C SER A 596 0.03 3.46 -2.80
N PHE A 597 -1.18 3.34 -3.31
CA PHE A 597 -1.46 3.25 -4.73
C PHE A 597 -2.25 4.46 -5.21
N TYR A 598 -1.90 4.96 -6.39
CA TYR A 598 -2.54 6.13 -6.99
C TYR A 598 -2.88 5.89 -8.46
N ASN A 599 -4.14 6.07 -8.84
CA ASN A 599 -4.56 6.07 -10.24
C ASN A 599 -4.93 7.50 -10.60
N ILE A 600 -4.17 8.09 -11.53
CA ILE A 600 -4.12 9.52 -11.76
C ILE A 600 -4.49 9.81 -13.21
N TRP A 601 -5.47 10.69 -13.41
CA TRP A 601 -5.82 11.26 -14.70
C TRP A 601 -5.55 12.75 -14.67
N LYS A 602 -4.75 13.24 -15.61
CA LYS A 602 -4.42 14.66 -15.72
C LYS A 602 -4.76 15.20 -17.11
N TYR A 603 -5.37 16.38 -17.13
CA TYR A 603 -5.48 17.21 -18.32
C TYR A 603 -4.70 18.50 -18.11
N ASN A 604 -3.91 18.89 -19.11
CA ASN A 604 -3.31 20.23 -19.20
C ASN A 604 -3.82 20.85 -20.50
N ASP A 605 -4.45 22.02 -20.40
CA ASP A 605 -4.85 22.86 -21.53
C ASP A 605 -3.72 23.85 -21.86
#